data_AF-A0A6B2E1T1-F1
#
_entry.id   AF-A0A6B2E1T1-F1
#
_cell.length_a   1.000
_cell.length_b   1.000
_cell.length_c   1.000
_cell.angle_alpha   90.00
_cell.angle_beta   90.00
_cell.angle_gamma   90.00
#
_symmetry.space_group_name_H-M   'P 1'
#
loop_
_entity.id
_entity.type
_entity.pdbx_description
1 polymer ?
#
loop_
_entity_poly.entity_id
_entity_poly.type
_entity_poly.pdbx_seq_one_letter_code
_entity_poly.pdbx_strand_id
1 'polypeptide(L)' 'MNGFGSAFLLAQVGAHAAQRFAARIGELDLTPPQVGLLRLVASRPGQSQQAIAAQLGTPATRLVALVDG' A
#
# COMPACT_ATOMS: atom_id res chain seq x y z
N MET A 1 22.01 13.74 -21.53
CA MET A 1 21.49 12.37 -21.31
C MET A 1 21.31 12.05 -19.81
N ASN A 2 20.93 13.02 -18.95
CA ASN A 2 20.97 12.84 -17.48
C ASN A 2 19.65 12.35 -16.85
N GLY A 3 18.53 12.31 -17.59
CA GLY A 3 17.21 11.97 -17.03
C GLY A 3 17.04 10.50 -16.63
N PHE A 4 17.69 9.57 -17.33
CA PHE A 4 17.66 8.14 -17.00
C PHE A 4 18.30 7.84 -15.64
N GLY A 5 19.40 8.53 -15.31
CA GLY A 5 20.09 8.37 -14.02
C GLY A 5 19.23 8.83 -12.84
N SER A 6 18.58 9.98 -12.96
CA SER A 6 17.70 10.50 -11.90
C SER A 6 16.47 9.62 -11.67
N ALA A 7 15.83 9.13 -12.74
CA ALA A 7 14.71 8.21 -12.64
C ALA A 7 15.12 6.88 -11.97
N PHE A 8 16.30 6.35 -12.31
CA PHE A 8 16.84 5.14 -11.70
C PHE A 8 17.18 5.33 -10.21
N LEU A 9 17.79 6.46 -9.84
CA LEU A 9 18.05 6.80 -8.44
C LEU A 9 16.76 6.96 -7.64
N LEU A 10 15.73 7.59 -8.21
CA LEU A 10 14.42 7.71 -7.58
C LEU A 10 13.79 6.33 -7.34
N ALA A 11 13.87 5.42 -8.31
CA ALA A 11 13.40 4.04 -8.16
C ALA A 11 14.15 3.31 -7.04
N GLN A 12 15.47 3.47 -6.94
CA GLN A 12 16.28 2.87 -5.86
C GLN A 12 15.89 3.41 -4.48
N VAL A 13 15.71 4.74 -4.34
CA VAL A 13 15.25 5.36 -3.09
C VAL A 13 13.86 4.82 -2.72
N GLY A 14 12.96 4.72 -3.70
CA GLY A 14 11.62 4.15 -3.51
C GLY A 14 11.67 2.69 -3.04
N ALA A 15 12.50 1.85 -3.67
CA ALA A 15 12.69 0.46 -3.28
C ALA A 15 13.24 0.34 -1.85
N HIS A 16 14.26 1.13 -1.51
CA HIS A 16 14.85 1.13 -0.18
C HIS A 16 13.85 1.58 0.89
N ALA A 17 13.07 2.64 0.62
CA ALA A 17 12.01 3.11 1.51
C ALA A 17 10.92 2.06 1.69
N ALA A 18 10.50 1.39 0.62
CA ALA A 18 9.50 0.33 0.66
C ALA A 18 9.96 -0.88 1.50
N GLN A 19 11.23 -1.30 1.35
CA GLN A 19 11.81 -2.38 2.16
C GLN A 19 11.84 -2.03 3.64
N ARG A 20 12.31 -0.83 4.00
CA ARG A 20 12.34 -0.37 5.40
C ARG A 20 10.94 -0.21 5.99
N PHE A 21 10.01 0.28 5.17
CA PHE A 21 8.61 0.39 5.57
C PHE A 21 8.03 -1.00 5.89
N ALA A 22 8.18 -1.96 4.98
CA ALA A 22 7.72 -3.34 5.17
C ALA A 22 8.33 -4.00 6.43
N ALA A 23 9.64 -3.82 6.67
CA ALA A 23 10.29 -4.35 7.86
C ALA A 23 9.67 -3.80 9.16
N ARG A 24 9.46 -2.48 9.24
CA ARG A 24 8.92 -1.82 10.44
C ARG A 24 7.48 -2.20 10.74
N ILE A 25 6.65 -2.33 9.71
CA ILE A 25 5.23 -2.71 9.91
C ILE A 25 5.08 -4.21 10.15
N GLY A 26 6.04 -5.02 9.69
CA GLY A 26 6.09 -6.44 10.00
C GLY A 26 6.25 -6.73 11.50
N GLU A 27 6.89 -5.83 12.26
CA GLU A 27 6.95 -5.88 13.73
C GLU A 27 5.55 -5.73 14.39
N LEU A 28 4.55 -5.28 13.63
CA LEU A 28 3.16 -5.11 14.05
C LEU A 28 2.23 -6.18 13.42
N ASP A 29 2.78 -7.24 12.83
CA ASP A 29 2.05 -8.26 12.07
C ASP A 29 1.24 -7.69 10.90
N LEU A 30 1.72 -6.60 10.29
CA LEU A 30 1.07 -5.94 9.15
C LEU A 30 1.87 -6.09 7.86
N THR A 31 1.13 -6.20 6.75
CA THR A 31 1.67 -6.14 5.38
C THR A 31 1.51 -4.75 4.77
N PRO A 32 2.34 -4.35 3.78
CA PRO A 32 2.20 -3.04 3.13
C PRO A 32 0.80 -2.77 2.55
N PRO A 33 0.13 -3.73 1.89
CA PRO A 33 -1.24 -3.54 1.43
C PRO A 33 -2.24 -3.31 2.58
N GLN A 34 -2.11 -4.02 3.71
CA GLN A 34 -2.97 -3.82 4.89
C GLN A 34 -2.83 -2.41 5.44
N VAL A 35 -1.61 -1.87 5.52
CA VAL A 35 -1.40 -0.48 5.95
C VAL A 35 -1.98 0.52 4.95
N GLY A 36 -1.90 0.23 3.64
CA GLY A 36 -2.57 1.02 2.61
C GLY A 36 -4.09 1.08 2.80
N LEU A 37 -4.70 -0.07 3.11
CA LEU A 37 -6.12 -0.16 3.44
C LEU A 37 -6.46 0.64 4.70
N LEU A 38 -5.69 0.48 5.79
CA LEU A 38 -5.90 1.21 7.04
C LEU A 38 -5.83 2.73 6.83
N ARG A 39 -4.89 3.23 6.03
CA ARG A 39 -4.82 4.66 5.69
C ARG A 39 -6.05 5.14 4.94
N LEU A 40 -6.54 4.35 4.00
CA LEU A 40 -7.73 4.69 3.22
C LEU A 40 -8.97 4.80 4.13
N VAL A 41 -9.20 3.79 4.98
CA VAL A 41 -10.29 3.76 5.96
C VAL A 41 -10.19 4.94 6.94
N ALA A 42 -8.99 5.23 7.45
CA ALA A 42 -8.78 6.35 8.37
C ALA A 42 -9.04 7.71 7.70
N SER A 43 -8.69 7.87 6.42
CA SER A 43 -8.93 9.11 5.68
C SER A 43 -10.38 9.35 5.29
N ARG A 44 -11.17 8.27 5.14
CA ARG A 44 -12.56 8.27 4.66
C ARG A 44 -13.37 7.19 5.38
N PRO A 45 -13.70 7.40 6.67
CA PRO A 45 -14.46 6.43 7.44
C PRO A 45 -15.89 6.25 6.88
N GLY A 46 -16.48 5.08 7.13
CA GLY A 46 -17.87 4.78 6.76
C GLY A 46 -18.10 4.36 5.31
N GLN A 47 -17.04 4.16 4.52
CA GLN A 47 -17.16 3.63 3.16
C GLN A 47 -17.44 2.12 3.15
N SER A 48 -18.25 1.66 2.18
CA SER A 48 -18.45 0.23 1.95
C SER A 48 -17.19 -0.42 1.38
N GLN A 49 -17.00 -1.72 1.62
CA GLN A 49 -15.90 -2.49 1.04
C GLN A 49 -15.85 -2.40 -0.48
N GLN A 50 -17.00 -2.36 -1.16
CA GLN A 50 -17.07 -2.18 -2.62
C GLN A 50 -16.52 -0.81 -3.06
N ALA A 51 -16.88 0.27 -2.34
CA ALA A 51 -16.36 1.61 -2.63
C ALA A 51 -14.85 1.72 -2.39
N ILE A 52 -14.34 1.02 -1.38
CA ILE A 52 -12.90 0.92 -1.09
C ILE A 52 -12.18 0.11 -2.20
N ALA A 53 -12.75 -1.03 -2.61
CA ALA A 53 -12.18 -1.88 -3.66
C ALA A 53 -12.07 -1.13 -5.00
N ALA A 54 -13.11 -0.37 -5.35
CA ALA A 54 -13.11 0.49 -6.54
C ALA A 54 -12.01 1.56 -6.49
N GLN A 55 -11.80 2.22 -5.34
CA GLN A 55 -10.73 3.21 -5.17
C GLN A 55 -9.32 2.60 -5.28
N LEU A 56 -9.15 1.36 -4.83
CA LEU A 56 -7.88 0.64 -4.90
C LEU A 56 -7.65 -0.05 -6.26
N GLY A 57 -8.60 0.03 -7.19
CA GLY A 57 -8.52 -0.65 -8.49
C GLY A 57 -8.40 -2.17 -8.36
N THR A 58 -8.96 -2.74 -7.29
CA THR A 58 -8.83 -4.15 -6.95
C THR A 58 -10.20 -4.84 -6.89
N PRO A 59 -10.31 -6.14 -7.20
CA PRO A 59 -11.52 -6.89 -6.95
C PRO A 59 -11.88 -6.89 -5.45
N ALA A 60 -13.18 -6.86 -5.14
CA ALA A 60 -13.67 -6.91 -3.76
C ALA A 60 -13.22 -8.18 -3.02
N THR A 61 -13.07 -9.30 -3.71
CA THR A 61 -12.55 -10.56 -3.13
C THR A 61 -11.12 -10.42 -2.62
N ARG A 62 -10.26 -9.69 -3.34
CA ARG A 62 -8.89 -9.41 -2.88
C ARG A 62 -8.88 -8.45 -1.69
N LEU A 63 -9.85 -7.54 -1.61
CA LEU A 63 -10.00 -6.67 -0.45
C LEU A 63 -10.43 -7.45 0.80
N VAL A 64 -11.39 -8.37 0.68
CA VAL A 64 -11.85 -9.21 1.80
C VAL A 64 -10.68 -10.02 2.37
N ALA A 65 -9.92 -10.71 1.52
CA ALA A 65 -8.72 -11.44 1.95
C ALA A 65 -7.69 -10.55 2.69
N LEU A 66 -7.63 -9.26 2.35
CA LEU A 66 -6.74 -8.31 3.00
C LEU A 66 -7.22 -7.87 4.39
N VAL A 67 -8.55 -7.79 4.58
CA VAL A 67 -9.19 -7.50 5.87
C VAL A 67 -9.08 -8.71 6.80
N ASP A 68 -9.29 -9.91 6.25
CA ASP A 68 -9.40 -11.13 7.05
C ASP A 68 -8.04 -11.64 7.57
N GLY A 69 -6.94 -11.33 6.86
CA GLY A 69 -5.58 -11.71 7.25
C GLY A 69 -5.17 -13.09 6.75
#